data_AF-A0A743TYR3-F1
#
_entry.id   AF-A0A743TYR3-F1
#
_cell.length_a   1.000
_cell.length_b   1.000
_cell.length_c   1.000
_cell.angle_alpha   90.00
_cell.angle_beta   90.00
_cell.angle_gamma   90.00
#
_symmetry.space_group_name_H-M   'P 1'
#
loop_
_entity.id
_entity.type
_entity.pdbx_description
1 polymer ?
#
loop_
_entity_poly.entity_id
_entity_poly.type
_entity_poly.pdbx_seq_one_letter_code
_entity_poly.pdbx_strand_id
1 'polypeptide(L)'
;MTTITRERLLKIQQWRETYGTGSNVMLPAEEAEELARIALTAMQQEPVERVTADQMQRVCMEATRHIGKYAAMAREVNKLLRRTTPPAPVMPAELHPDTQNLVADFCTVLAEKLYKAQLKYGYDADWKQDGWHTQCLSHFHQHIAKGDPRDVAAYCAFMWYHGWKTESVSGPVVPEEMPKGLAGQIVSLLAHNIGDKLLAQKIWNACRAVMLQSKYRDLSQPVDPQISEYEKIMQRVGWVMVPVEPTDEMIAAAMNCEDVLFNSDESFCVQFGNIYEAMLAAAPQPEISH
;
A
#
# COMPACT_ATOMS: atom_id res chain seq x y z
N MET A 1 -49.13 -12.87 25.97
CA MET A 1 -48.18 -11.76 25.95
C MET A 1 -47.24 -11.95 24.78
N THR A 2 -47.34 -11.08 23.79
CA THR A 2 -46.41 -11.00 22.66
C THR A 2 -45.19 -10.18 23.08
N THR A 3 -44.00 -10.78 23.03
CA THR A 3 -42.75 -10.10 23.33
C THR A 3 -42.38 -9.17 22.18
N ILE A 4 -42.22 -7.87 22.46
CA ILE A 4 -41.74 -6.92 21.45
C ILE A 4 -40.29 -7.27 21.09
N THR A 5 -40.03 -7.51 19.80
CA THR A 5 -38.71 -7.92 19.31
C THR A 5 -37.83 -6.71 18.96
N ARG A 6 -36.50 -6.90 18.92
CA ARG A 6 -35.56 -5.85 18.51
C ARG A 6 -35.85 -5.31 17.11
N GLU A 7 -36.24 -6.19 16.19
CA GLU A 7 -36.64 -5.82 14.82
C GLU A 7 -37.88 -4.91 14.81
N ARG A 8 -38.84 -5.18 15.70
CA ARG A 8 -40.04 -4.35 15.84
C ARG A 8 -39.71 -2.95 16.37
N LEU A 9 -38.79 -2.84 17.33
CA LEU A 9 -38.30 -1.57 17.87
C LEU A 9 -37.61 -0.71 16.81
N LEU A 10 -36.74 -1.32 16.00
CA LEU A 10 -36.05 -0.64 14.90
C LEU A 10 -37.04 -0.12 13.84
N LYS A 11 -38.11 -0.88 13.57
CA LYS A 11 -39.17 -0.45 12.65
C LYS A 11 -39.95 0.76 13.19
N ILE A 12 -40.22 0.80 14.50
CA ILE A 12 -40.85 1.96 15.16
C ILE A 12 -39.92 3.18 15.10
N GLN A 13 -38.61 2.99 15.29
CA GLN A 13 -37.61 4.06 15.14
C GLN A 13 -37.59 4.66 13.72
N GLN A 14 -37.62 3.82 12.68
CA GLN A 14 -37.66 4.26 11.28
C GLN A 14 -38.90 5.08 10.94
N TRP A 15 -40.05 4.82 11.58
CA TRP A 15 -41.24 5.64 11.39
C TRP A 15 -41.04 7.09 11.86
N ARG A 16 -40.21 7.32 12.88
CA ARG A 16 -39.86 8.68 13.32
C ARG A 16 -39.06 9.45 12.27
N GLU A 17 -38.17 8.76 11.56
CA GLU A 17 -37.39 9.34 10.46
C GLU A 17 -38.28 9.64 9.25
N THR A 18 -39.30 8.80 9.01
CA THR A 18 -40.22 8.93 7.87
C THR A 18 -41.26 10.03 8.07
N TYR A 19 -41.83 10.15 9.27
CA TYR A 19 -42.97 11.05 9.53
C TYR A 19 -42.59 12.33 10.29
N GLY A 20 -41.33 12.49 10.70
CA GLY A 20 -40.84 13.71 11.37
C GLY A 20 -41.13 13.77 12.87
N THR A 21 -40.42 14.65 13.57
CA THR A 21 -40.33 14.72 15.03
C THR A 21 -41.63 15.08 15.78
N GLY A 22 -42.66 15.55 15.06
CA GLY A 22 -43.98 15.91 15.63
C GLY A 22 -45.10 14.90 15.35
N SER A 23 -44.80 13.77 14.71
CA SER A 23 -45.82 12.79 14.32
C SER A 23 -46.08 11.76 15.40
N ASN A 24 -47.36 11.58 15.76
CA ASN A 24 -47.80 10.54 16.68
C ASN A 24 -47.77 9.18 15.98
N VAL A 25 -47.05 8.22 16.56
CA VAL A 25 -47.04 6.83 16.13
C VAL A 25 -48.07 6.05 16.95
N MET A 26 -49.08 5.48 16.28
CA MET A 26 -50.04 4.60 16.94
C MET A 26 -49.43 3.19 17.12
N LEU A 27 -49.45 2.69 18.35
CA LEU A 27 -49.03 1.33 18.70
C LEU A 27 -50.23 0.55 19.25
N PRO A 28 -50.30 -0.77 19.01
CA PRO A 28 -51.22 -1.64 19.73
C PRO A 28 -51.01 -1.51 21.25
N ALA A 29 -52.09 -1.60 22.02
CA ALA A 29 -52.06 -1.43 23.47
C ALA A 29 -51.07 -2.40 24.15
N GLU A 30 -50.99 -3.64 23.66
CA GLU A 30 -50.08 -4.67 24.17
C GLU A 30 -48.59 -4.32 23.95
N GLU A 31 -48.24 -3.72 22.81
CA GLU A 31 -46.87 -3.26 22.54
C GLU A 31 -46.50 -2.07 23.44
N ALA A 32 -47.45 -1.17 23.68
CA ALA A 32 -47.25 -0.01 24.56
C ALA A 32 -47.06 -0.43 26.03
N GLU A 33 -47.83 -1.42 26.50
CA GLU A 33 -47.72 -1.95 27.86
C GLU A 33 -46.36 -2.63 28.10
N GLU A 34 -45.89 -3.44 27.14
CA GLU A 34 -44.59 -4.11 27.25
C GLU A 34 -43.42 -3.11 27.21
N LEU A 35 -43.51 -2.06 26.37
CA LEU A 35 -42.54 -0.97 26.36
C LEU A 35 -42.48 -0.23 27.70
N ALA A 36 -43.63 0.06 28.31
CA ALA A 36 -43.70 0.69 29.62
C ALA A 36 -43.06 -0.20 30.69
N ARG A 37 -43.29 -1.51 30.66
CA ARG A 37 -42.67 -2.48 31.58
C ARG A 37 -41.15 -2.55 31.45
N ILE A 38 -40.63 -2.57 30.22
CA ILE A 38 -39.19 -2.56 29.95
C ILE A 38 -38.56 -1.27 30.45
N ALA A 39 -39.18 -0.11 30.16
CA ALA A 39 -38.71 1.18 30.62
C ALA A 39 -38.69 1.27 32.16
N LEU A 40 -39.74 0.80 32.82
CA LEU A 40 -39.82 0.76 34.28
C LEU A 40 -38.71 -0.12 34.88
N THR A 41 -38.46 -1.27 34.26
CA THR A 41 -37.39 -2.19 34.66
C THR A 41 -36.02 -1.53 34.52
N ALA A 42 -35.77 -0.85 33.39
CA ALA A 42 -34.53 -0.14 33.13
C ALA A 42 -34.30 1.02 34.13
N MET A 43 -35.36 1.73 34.51
CA MET A 43 -35.30 2.79 35.52
C MET A 43 -35.04 2.26 36.95
N GLN A 44 -35.37 0.99 37.21
CA GLN A 44 -35.15 0.33 38.49
C GLN A 44 -33.82 -0.42 38.58
N GLN A 45 -33.07 -0.53 37.48
CA GLN A 45 -31.74 -1.13 37.53
C GLN A 45 -30.75 -0.14 38.15
N GLU A 46 -30.02 -0.61 39.17
CA GLU A 46 -28.86 0.13 39.69
C GLU A 46 -27.80 0.27 38.59
N PRO A 47 -27.05 1.39 38.54
CA PRO A 47 -26.00 1.57 37.57
C PRO A 47 -25.01 0.41 37.65
N VAL A 48 -24.66 -0.17 36.49
CA VAL A 48 -23.69 -1.26 36.40
C VAL A 48 -22.41 -0.82 37.11
N GLU A 49 -22.04 -1.57 38.16
CA GLU A 49 -20.86 -1.30 38.97
C GLU A 49 -19.63 -1.14 38.07
N ARG A 50 -18.90 -0.02 38.22
CA ARG A 50 -17.70 0.26 37.41
C ARG A 50 -16.68 -0.85 37.64
N VAL A 51 -16.12 -1.36 36.54
CA VAL A 51 -15.02 -2.34 36.59
C VAL A 51 -13.82 -1.69 37.28
N THR A 52 -13.39 -2.22 38.42
CA THR A 52 -12.24 -1.67 39.15
C THR A 52 -10.93 -1.99 38.43
N ALA A 53 -9.87 -1.22 38.69
CA ALA A 53 -8.54 -1.44 38.12
C ALA A 53 -8.06 -2.90 38.31
N ASP A 54 -8.35 -3.51 39.46
CA ASP A 54 -8.03 -4.91 39.77
C ASP A 54 -8.82 -5.93 38.94
N GLN A 55 -10.05 -5.59 38.55
CA GLN A 55 -10.84 -6.44 37.66
C GLN A 55 -10.34 -6.31 36.23
N MET A 56 -10.00 -5.10 35.78
CA MET A 56 -9.40 -4.87 34.46
C MET A 56 -8.02 -5.54 34.35
N GLN A 57 -7.19 -5.46 35.39
CA GLN A 57 -5.88 -6.11 35.42
C GLN A 57 -6.00 -7.64 35.37
N ARG A 58 -7.03 -8.22 35.99
CA ARG A 58 -7.33 -9.66 35.86
C ARG A 58 -7.75 -10.03 34.44
N VAL A 59 -8.58 -9.22 33.79
CA VAL A 59 -8.98 -9.44 32.39
C VAL A 59 -7.75 -9.34 31.47
N CYS A 60 -6.89 -8.34 31.66
CA CYS A 60 -5.65 -8.18 30.89
C CYS A 60 -4.66 -9.33 31.13
N MET A 61 -4.50 -9.79 32.37
CA MET A 61 -3.64 -10.94 32.67
C MET A 61 -4.19 -12.25 32.08
N GLU A 62 -5.50 -12.47 32.13
CA GLU A 62 -6.12 -13.66 31.52
C GLU A 62 -6.02 -13.60 29.99
N ALA A 63 -6.25 -12.43 29.37
CA ALA A 63 -6.03 -12.23 27.94
C ALA A 63 -4.56 -12.50 27.55
N THR A 64 -3.60 -12.04 28.36
CA THR A 64 -2.17 -12.28 28.18
C THR A 64 -1.81 -13.77 28.32
N ARG A 65 -2.48 -14.49 29.23
CA ARG A 65 -2.34 -15.95 29.40
C ARG A 65 -2.75 -16.71 28.15
N HIS A 66 -3.73 -16.21 27.40
CA HIS A 66 -4.17 -16.79 26.13
C HIS A 66 -3.25 -16.42 24.96
N ILE A 67 -2.64 -15.22 24.95
CA ILE A 67 -1.61 -14.84 23.96
C ILE A 67 -0.44 -15.84 23.94
N GLY A 68 0.01 -16.29 25.12
CA GLY A 68 1.05 -17.31 25.22
C GLY A 68 0.65 -18.67 24.60
N LYS A 69 -0.64 -19.03 24.66
CA LYS A 69 -1.17 -20.25 24.02
C LYS A 69 -1.25 -20.09 22.50
N TYR A 70 -1.60 -18.91 21.98
CA TYR A 70 -1.56 -18.63 20.54
C TYR A 70 -0.12 -18.62 20.01
N ALA A 71 0.85 -18.11 20.78
CA ALA A 71 2.27 -18.19 20.41
C ALA A 71 2.79 -19.65 20.41
N ALA A 72 2.41 -20.46 21.40
CA ALA A 72 2.74 -21.88 21.43
C ALA A 72 2.06 -22.66 20.30
N MET A 73 0.79 -22.35 20.03
CA MET A 73 0.03 -22.90 18.89
C MET A 73 0.66 -22.48 17.57
N ALA A 74 1.08 -21.23 17.41
CA ALA A 74 1.80 -20.75 16.23
C ALA A 74 3.15 -21.46 16.06
N ARG A 75 3.88 -21.77 17.15
CA ARG A 75 5.12 -22.58 17.08
C ARG A 75 4.84 -24.01 16.64
N GLU A 76 3.79 -24.65 17.15
CA GLU A 76 3.44 -26.02 16.76
C GLU A 76 2.81 -26.09 15.36
N VAL A 77 1.98 -25.11 14.98
CA VAL A 77 1.50 -24.93 13.61
C VAL A 77 2.68 -24.68 12.66
N ASN A 78 3.66 -23.84 13.02
CA ASN A 78 4.87 -23.65 12.22
C ASN A 78 5.76 -24.89 12.16
N LYS A 79 5.80 -25.75 13.20
CA LYS A 79 6.44 -27.07 13.13
C LYS A 79 5.70 -28.03 12.19
N LEU A 80 4.37 -28.00 12.18
CA LEU A 80 3.54 -28.78 11.26
C LEU A 80 3.67 -28.28 9.81
N LEU A 81 3.74 -26.96 9.61
CA LEU A 81 3.96 -26.33 8.30
C LEU A 81 5.40 -26.51 7.80
N ARG A 82 6.40 -26.60 8.69
CA ARG A 82 7.78 -26.98 8.33
C ARG A 82 7.93 -28.46 7.91
N ARG A 83 6.91 -29.30 8.08
CA ARG A 83 6.90 -30.68 7.55
C ARG A 83 6.39 -30.76 6.11
N THR A 84 5.76 -29.71 5.60
CA THR A 84 5.52 -29.55 4.16
C THR A 84 6.60 -28.67 3.58
N THR A 85 7.83 -29.16 3.55
CA THR A 85 8.79 -28.66 2.57
C THR A 85 8.10 -28.83 1.21
N PRO A 86 7.91 -27.76 0.41
CA PRO A 86 7.57 -27.96 -0.99
C PRO A 86 8.57 -28.99 -1.53
N PRO A 87 8.13 -30.03 -2.26
CA PRO A 87 9.08 -30.94 -2.87
C PRO A 87 10.10 -30.09 -3.61
N ALA A 88 11.39 -30.27 -3.28
CA ALA A 88 12.45 -29.55 -3.95
C ALA A 88 12.18 -29.64 -5.46
N PRO A 89 12.30 -28.55 -6.23
CA PRO A 89 12.01 -28.60 -7.66
C PRO A 89 12.92 -29.66 -8.29
N VAL A 90 12.36 -30.83 -8.58
CA VAL A 90 13.09 -31.95 -9.17
C VAL A 90 12.89 -31.85 -10.67
N MET A 91 13.99 -31.73 -11.42
CA MET A 91 13.96 -31.82 -12.88
C MET A 91 13.28 -33.14 -13.28
N PRO A 92 12.41 -33.16 -14.31
CA PRO A 92 11.74 -34.39 -14.73
C PRO A 92 12.76 -35.49 -15.05
N ALA A 93 12.60 -36.67 -14.45
CA ALA A 93 13.55 -37.78 -14.61
C ALA A 93 13.66 -38.27 -16.07
N GLU A 94 12.62 -38.05 -16.87
CA GLU A 94 12.57 -38.40 -18.29
C GLU A 94 13.27 -37.37 -19.20
N LEU A 95 13.69 -36.21 -18.67
CA LEU A 95 14.41 -35.20 -19.43
C LEU A 95 15.81 -35.73 -19.80
N HIS A 96 16.28 -35.43 -21.01
CA HIS A 96 17.61 -35.85 -21.47
C HIS A 96 18.72 -35.41 -20.48
N PRO A 97 19.69 -36.28 -20.12
CA PRO A 97 20.72 -35.97 -19.14
C PRO A 97 21.50 -34.67 -19.44
N ASP A 98 21.87 -34.45 -20.71
CA ASP A 98 22.59 -33.21 -21.08
C ASP A 98 21.74 -31.95 -20.88
N THR A 99 20.42 -32.04 -21.06
CA THR A 99 19.52 -30.91 -20.80
C THR A 99 19.35 -30.69 -19.30
N GLN A 100 19.33 -31.75 -18.49
CA GLN A 100 19.34 -31.64 -17.03
C GLN A 100 20.62 -30.92 -16.56
N ASN A 101 21.78 -31.32 -17.07
CA ASN A 101 23.06 -30.70 -16.75
C ASN A 101 23.11 -29.23 -17.17
N LEU A 102 22.66 -28.92 -18.40
CA LEU A 102 22.59 -27.55 -18.90
C LEU A 102 21.76 -26.64 -17.96
N VAL A 103 20.58 -27.10 -17.54
CA VAL A 103 19.70 -26.31 -16.67
C VAL A 103 20.30 -26.17 -15.27
N ALA A 104 20.87 -27.23 -14.70
CA ALA A 104 21.51 -27.19 -13.39
C ALA A 104 22.72 -26.24 -13.35
N ASP A 105 23.58 -26.31 -14.37
CA ASP A 105 24.74 -25.43 -14.52
C ASP A 105 24.30 -23.97 -14.67
N PHE A 106 23.28 -23.73 -15.52
CA PHE A 106 22.73 -22.40 -15.72
C PHE A 106 22.14 -21.81 -14.44
N CYS A 107 21.34 -22.58 -13.71
CA CYS A 107 20.78 -22.17 -12.42
C CYS A 107 21.88 -21.80 -11.42
N THR A 108 22.95 -22.60 -11.36
CA THR A 108 24.10 -22.36 -10.48
C THR A 108 24.79 -21.04 -10.81
N VAL A 109 25.12 -20.81 -12.08
CA VAL A 109 25.80 -19.58 -12.52
C VAL A 109 24.90 -18.35 -12.38
N LEU A 110 23.59 -18.48 -12.61
CA LEU A 110 22.63 -17.41 -12.39
C LEU A 110 22.55 -17.04 -10.90
N ALA A 111 22.46 -18.04 -10.02
CA ALA A 111 22.43 -17.84 -8.56
C ALA A 111 23.70 -17.14 -8.06
N GLU A 112 24.89 -17.55 -8.51
CA GLU A 112 26.14 -16.87 -8.16
C GLU A 112 26.16 -15.40 -8.59
N LYS A 113 25.62 -15.10 -9.77
CA LYS A 113 25.58 -13.73 -10.29
C LYS A 113 24.63 -12.86 -9.46
N LEU A 114 23.45 -13.36 -9.13
CA LEU A 114 22.49 -12.67 -8.25
C LEU A 114 23.08 -12.47 -6.85
N TYR A 115 23.76 -13.48 -6.30
CA TYR A 115 24.45 -13.36 -5.01
C TYR A 115 25.55 -12.30 -5.02
N LYS A 116 26.37 -12.26 -6.09
CA LYS A 116 27.37 -11.20 -6.27
C LYS A 116 26.72 -9.81 -6.38
N ALA A 117 25.58 -9.69 -7.05
CA ALA A 117 24.83 -8.43 -7.13
C ALA A 117 24.27 -8.02 -5.75
N GLN A 118 23.72 -8.96 -4.99
CA GLN A 118 23.28 -8.75 -3.60
C GLN A 118 24.42 -8.19 -2.74
N LEU A 119 25.60 -8.83 -2.75
CA LEU A 119 26.75 -8.35 -1.99
C LEU A 119 27.26 -6.97 -2.45
N LYS A 120 27.22 -6.71 -3.75
CA LYS A 120 27.77 -5.48 -4.34
C LYS A 120 26.88 -4.27 -4.15
N TYR A 121 25.57 -4.45 -4.27
CA TYR A 121 24.59 -3.36 -4.31
C TYR A 121 23.68 -3.32 -3.08
N GLY A 122 23.80 -4.29 -2.17
CA GLY A 122 22.94 -4.39 -0.99
C GLY A 122 21.51 -4.82 -1.30
N TYR A 123 21.27 -5.44 -2.46
CA TYR A 123 19.93 -5.90 -2.83
C TYR A 123 19.46 -7.03 -1.93
N ASP A 124 18.19 -6.99 -1.54
CA ASP A 124 17.52 -8.08 -0.82
C ASP A 124 16.34 -8.61 -1.66
N ALA A 125 15.27 -9.07 -1.03
CA ALA A 125 14.08 -9.61 -1.68
C ALA A 125 13.16 -8.53 -2.28
N ASP A 126 13.65 -7.31 -2.54
CA ASP A 126 12.88 -6.16 -3.05
C ASP A 126 12.22 -6.45 -4.41
N TRP A 127 12.79 -7.35 -5.19
CA TRP A 127 12.19 -7.82 -6.44
C TRP A 127 10.82 -8.48 -6.25
N LYS A 128 10.43 -8.89 -5.02
CA LYS A 128 9.08 -9.41 -4.71
C LYS A 128 8.02 -8.33 -4.57
N GLN A 129 8.41 -7.07 -4.39
CA GLN A 129 7.46 -5.98 -4.23
C GLN A 129 6.68 -5.74 -5.54
N ASP A 130 5.46 -5.22 -5.42
CA ASP A 130 4.65 -4.79 -6.56
C ASP A 130 5.06 -3.38 -7.04
N GLY A 131 4.58 -2.97 -8.22
CA GLY A 131 4.67 -1.57 -8.67
C GLY A 131 5.91 -1.17 -9.47
N TRP A 132 6.86 -2.08 -9.72
CA TRP A 132 8.07 -1.80 -10.51
C TRP A 132 8.10 -2.49 -11.88
N HIS A 133 6.96 -2.99 -12.38
CA HIS A 133 6.82 -3.67 -13.68
C HIS A 133 7.50 -2.91 -14.83
N THR A 134 7.22 -1.61 -14.97
CA THR A 134 7.79 -0.78 -16.05
C THR A 134 9.32 -0.69 -15.97
N GLN A 135 9.86 -0.61 -14.76
CA GLN A 135 11.30 -0.58 -14.53
C GLN A 135 11.94 -1.95 -14.83
N CYS A 136 11.31 -3.03 -14.38
CA CYS A 136 11.70 -4.41 -14.68
C CYS A 136 11.79 -4.63 -16.20
N LEU A 137 10.76 -4.22 -16.93
CA LEU A 137 10.68 -4.33 -18.39
C LEU A 137 11.76 -3.48 -19.07
N SER A 138 11.95 -2.23 -18.65
CA SER A 138 13.01 -1.38 -19.19
C SER A 138 14.40 -2.01 -19.02
N HIS A 139 14.72 -2.49 -17.82
CA HIS A 139 16.01 -3.12 -17.55
C HIS A 139 16.19 -4.43 -18.32
N PHE A 140 15.15 -5.25 -18.43
CA PHE A 140 15.17 -6.46 -19.27
C PHE A 140 15.59 -6.14 -20.71
N HIS A 141 14.96 -5.14 -21.35
CA HIS A 141 15.31 -4.71 -22.70
C HIS A 141 16.73 -4.12 -22.80
N GLN A 142 17.18 -3.37 -21.79
CA GLN A 142 18.56 -2.89 -21.74
C GLN A 142 19.58 -4.04 -21.68
N HIS A 143 19.29 -5.09 -20.92
CA HIS A 143 20.19 -6.24 -20.79
C HIS A 143 20.20 -7.14 -22.02
N ILE A 144 19.10 -7.20 -22.78
CA ILE A 144 19.10 -7.80 -24.12
C ILE A 144 20.13 -7.09 -25.02
N ALA A 145 20.15 -5.75 -25.01
CA ALA A 145 21.09 -4.98 -25.81
C ALA A 145 22.56 -5.11 -25.33
N LYS A 146 22.79 -5.30 -24.02
CA LYS A 146 24.13 -5.52 -23.43
C LYS A 146 24.69 -6.91 -23.73
N GLY A 147 23.83 -7.91 -23.94
CA GLY A 147 24.22 -9.24 -24.42
C GLY A 147 24.70 -10.25 -23.38
N ASP A 148 24.61 -10.00 -22.07
CA ASP A 148 24.84 -11.04 -21.05
C ASP A 148 23.53 -11.83 -20.82
N PRO A 149 23.44 -13.11 -21.25
CA PRO A 149 22.20 -13.89 -21.14
C PRO A 149 21.78 -14.14 -19.68
N ARG A 150 22.70 -14.04 -18.71
CA ARG A 150 22.37 -14.26 -17.29
C ARG A 150 21.62 -13.06 -16.71
N ASP A 151 21.94 -11.84 -17.15
CA ASP A 151 21.16 -10.67 -16.74
C ASP A 151 19.74 -10.75 -17.31
N VAL A 152 19.62 -11.11 -18.59
CA VAL A 152 18.30 -11.30 -19.23
C VAL A 152 17.49 -12.35 -18.47
N ALA A 153 18.08 -13.49 -18.13
CA ALA A 153 17.41 -14.55 -17.39
C ALA A 153 17.02 -14.14 -15.96
N ALA A 154 17.80 -13.30 -15.28
CA ALA A 154 17.41 -12.76 -13.98
C ALA A 154 16.11 -11.96 -14.09
N TYR A 155 16.01 -11.05 -15.06
CA TYR A 155 14.78 -10.28 -15.29
C TYR A 155 13.61 -11.16 -15.77
N CYS A 156 13.86 -12.18 -16.58
CA CYS A 156 12.83 -13.18 -16.91
C CYS A 156 12.30 -13.88 -15.66
N ALA A 157 13.17 -14.24 -14.71
CA ALA A 157 12.77 -14.90 -13.47
C ALA A 157 11.90 -13.98 -12.59
N PHE A 158 12.25 -12.70 -12.50
CA PHE A 158 11.43 -11.70 -11.78
C PHE A 158 10.06 -11.53 -12.44
N MET A 159 10.01 -11.39 -13.77
CA MET A 159 8.74 -11.28 -14.49
C MET A 159 7.89 -12.53 -14.38
N TRP A 160 8.50 -13.71 -14.46
CA TRP A 160 7.81 -14.99 -14.30
C TRP A 160 7.18 -15.12 -12.91
N TYR A 161 7.90 -14.71 -11.85
CA TYR A 161 7.36 -14.70 -10.48
C TYR A 161 6.10 -13.85 -10.36
N HIS A 162 6.09 -12.68 -11.01
CA HIS A 162 4.95 -11.73 -10.98
C HIS A 162 3.86 -12.03 -12.02
N GLY A 163 4.06 -12.99 -12.91
CA GLY A 163 3.16 -13.23 -14.04
C GLY A 163 3.17 -12.12 -15.10
N TRP A 164 4.23 -11.31 -15.14
CA TRP A 164 4.39 -10.22 -16.10
C TRP A 164 4.87 -10.74 -17.46
N LYS A 165 4.51 -9.99 -18.52
CA LYS A 165 4.92 -10.31 -19.89
C LYS A 165 6.23 -9.60 -20.25
N THR A 166 7.02 -10.24 -21.11
CA THR A 166 8.25 -9.68 -21.71
C THR A 166 7.97 -8.87 -22.99
N GLU A 167 6.70 -8.72 -23.39
CA GLU A 167 6.30 -7.92 -24.53
C GLU A 167 6.64 -6.45 -24.25
N SER A 168 7.53 -5.85 -25.05
CA SER A 168 7.63 -4.41 -25.11
C SER A 168 6.24 -3.86 -25.47
N VAL A 169 5.80 -2.82 -24.76
CA VAL A 169 4.82 -1.90 -25.34
C VAL A 169 5.51 -1.24 -26.54
N SER A 170 5.40 -1.89 -27.70
CA SER A 170 6.10 -1.46 -28.91
C SER A 170 5.38 -0.25 -29.51
N GLY A 171 5.95 0.92 -29.24
CA GLY A 171 5.72 2.14 -29.98
C GLY A 171 6.32 3.35 -29.28
N PRO A 172 7.12 4.20 -29.94
CA PRO A 172 7.34 5.55 -29.45
C PRO A 172 5.96 6.23 -29.36
N VAL A 173 5.66 6.86 -28.22
CA VAL A 173 4.36 7.48 -27.90
C VAL A 173 4.02 8.70 -28.79
N VAL A 174 4.70 8.86 -29.92
CA VAL A 174 4.52 9.98 -30.86
C VAL A 174 4.27 9.44 -32.27
N PRO A 175 3.03 9.56 -32.78
CA PRO A 175 2.64 9.11 -34.12
C PRO A 175 3.56 9.65 -35.22
N GLU A 176 3.85 8.82 -36.24
CA GLU A 176 4.61 9.25 -37.41
C GLU A 176 3.81 10.24 -38.28
N GLU A 177 2.51 9.98 -38.41
CA GLU A 177 1.56 10.89 -39.05
C GLU A 177 0.95 11.85 -38.02
N MET A 178 0.82 13.14 -38.39
CA MET A 178 0.19 14.14 -37.54
C MET A 178 -1.27 13.74 -37.23
N PRO A 179 -1.68 13.66 -35.94
CA PRO A 179 -3.05 13.30 -35.58
C PRO A 179 -4.11 14.19 -36.23
N LYS A 180 -5.20 13.59 -36.71
CA LYS A 180 -6.32 14.32 -37.34
C LYS A 180 -6.90 15.33 -36.34
N GLY A 181 -6.94 16.61 -36.73
CA GLY A 181 -7.44 17.72 -35.91
C GLY A 181 -6.35 18.56 -35.24
N LEU A 182 -5.16 18.00 -35.02
CA LEU A 182 -4.04 18.72 -34.37
C LEU A 182 -3.51 19.86 -35.26
N ALA A 183 -3.50 19.65 -36.58
CA ALA A 183 -3.12 20.68 -37.55
C ALA A 183 -3.94 21.96 -37.40
N GLY A 184 -5.25 21.84 -37.18
CA GLY A 184 -6.14 22.99 -37.00
C GLY A 184 -5.86 23.73 -35.69
N GLN A 185 -5.52 23.01 -34.62
CA GLN A 185 -5.16 23.60 -33.33
C GLN A 185 -3.84 24.36 -33.40
N ILE A 186 -2.81 23.78 -34.04
CA ILE A 186 -1.50 24.43 -34.23
C ILE A 186 -1.66 25.70 -35.08
N VAL A 187 -2.40 25.61 -36.19
CA VAL A 187 -2.67 26.76 -37.08
C VAL A 187 -3.51 27.83 -36.37
N SER A 188 -4.47 27.43 -35.53
CA SER A 188 -5.28 28.37 -34.74
C SER A 188 -4.50 29.05 -33.62
N LEU A 189 -3.51 28.38 -33.03
CA LEU A 189 -2.59 28.96 -32.04
C LEU A 189 -1.60 29.93 -32.69
N LEU A 190 -1.25 29.72 -33.96
CA LEU A 190 -0.32 30.52 -34.75
C LEU A 190 -1.03 31.55 -35.66
N ALA A 191 -2.30 31.86 -35.37
CA ALA A 191 -3.25 32.60 -36.22
C ALA A 191 -2.85 34.04 -36.64
N HIS A 192 -1.60 34.42 -36.50
CA HIS A 192 -1.06 35.63 -37.14
C HIS A 192 -0.11 35.41 -38.31
N ASN A 193 0.24 34.18 -38.72
CA ASN A 193 0.92 34.01 -40.01
C ASN A 193 0.75 32.63 -40.67
N ILE A 194 0.11 32.68 -41.84
CA ILE A 194 0.25 31.77 -42.99
C ILE A 194 -0.49 30.42 -42.89
N GLY A 195 -1.55 30.30 -43.71
CA GLY A 195 -2.34 29.08 -43.94
C GLY A 195 -1.61 28.02 -44.78
N ASP A 196 -0.40 27.65 -44.38
CA ASP A 196 0.39 26.63 -45.08
C ASP A 196 0.35 25.30 -44.30
N LYS A 197 -0.34 24.30 -44.87
CA LYS A 197 -0.39 22.94 -44.32
C LYS A 197 1.00 22.31 -44.19
N LEU A 198 1.99 22.75 -44.97
CA LEU A 198 3.37 22.28 -44.85
C LEU A 198 4.03 22.78 -43.55
N LEU A 199 3.64 23.95 -43.04
CA LEU A 199 4.22 24.52 -41.83
C LEU A 199 3.84 23.70 -40.59
N ALA A 200 2.58 23.29 -40.48
CA ALA A 200 2.11 22.42 -39.39
C ALA A 200 2.85 21.08 -39.38
N GLN A 201 3.07 20.47 -40.55
CA GLN A 201 3.83 19.22 -40.65
C GLN A 201 5.31 19.41 -40.30
N LYS A 202 5.94 20.53 -40.70
CA LYS A 202 7.32 20.86 -40.31
C LYS A 202 7.46 21.05 -38.80
N ILE A 203 6.51 21.74 -38.17
CA ILE A 203 6.46 21.92 -36.72
C ILE A 203 6.24 20.59 -36.02
N TRP A 204 5.31 19.76 -36.49
CA TRP A 204 5.12 18.41 -35.98
C TRP A 204 6.40 17.59 -36.06
N ASN A 205 7.08 17.60 -37.20
CA ASN A 205 8.34 16.88 -37.39
C ASN A 205 9.46 17.39 -36.48
N ALA A 206 9.56 18.71 -36.27
CA ALA A 206 10.54 19.31 -35.37
C ALA A 206 10.24 18.98 -33.90
N CYS A 207 8.99 19.10 -33.46
CA CYS A 207 8.55 18.72 -32.12
C CYS A 207 8.72 17.21 -31.89
N ARG A 208 8.36 16.37 -32.87
CA ARG A 208 8.59 14.92 -32.83
C ARG A 208 10.07 14.59 -32.77
N ALA A 209 10.93 15.26 -33.54
CA ALA A 209 12.37 15.08 -33.47
C ALA A 209 12.92 15.44 -32.09
N VAL A 210 12.44 16.53 -31.46
CA VAL A 210 12.79 16.88 -30.09
C VAL A 210 12.27 15.84 -29.10
N MET A 211 11.03 15.37 -29.23
CA MET A 211 10.48 14.30 -28.37
C MET A 211 11.23 12.98 -28.51
N LEU A 212 11.75 12.66 -29.71
CA LEU A 212 12.58 11.48 -29.97
C LEU A 212 14.04 11.66 -29.52
N GLN A 213 14.58 12.88 -29.56
CA GLN A 213 15.92 13.22 -29.06
C GLN A 213 15.94 13.44 -27.54
N SER A 214 14.79 13.75 -26.94
CA SER A 214 14.60 13.81 -25.50
C SER A 214 14.83 12.39 -24.98
N LYS A 215 16.06 12.12 -24.53
CA LYS A 215 16.34 10.97 -23.68
C LYS A 215 15.28 11.03 -22.58
N TYR A 216 14.40 10.03 -22.54
CA TYR A 216 13.48 9.83 -21.44
C TYR A 216 14.25 10.10 -20.15
N ARG A 217 13.80 11.07 -19.36
CA ARG A 217 14.43 11.40 -18.08
C ARG A 217 14.34 10.13 -17.24
N ASP A 218 15.50 9.53 -16.99
CA ASP A 218 15.61 8.35 -16.14
C ASP A 218 15.35 8.79 -14.70
N LEU A 219 14.15 8.48 -14.19
CA LEU A 219 13.72 8.80 -12.83
C LEU A 219 14.38 7.90 -11.76
N SER A 220 15.30 7.00 -12.17
CA SER A 220 15.94 6.04 -11.27
C SER A 220 17.32 6.49 -10.74
N GLN A 221 17.77 7.71 -11.05
CA GLN A 221 18.98 8.30 -10.44
C GLN A 221 18.67 9.56 -9.62
N PRO A 222 19.34 9.76 -8.47
CA PRO A 222 18.87 10.69 -7.45
C PRO A 222 19.28 12.15 -7.73
N VAL A 223 18.38 13.04 -7.31
CA VAL A 223 18.45 14.50 -7.26
C VAL A 223 18.24 15.21 -8.59
N ASP A 224 16.99 15.18 -9.06
CA ASP A 224 16.46 16.28 -9.88
C ASP A 224 16.53 17.58 -9.05
N PRO A 225 17.14 18.67 -9.55
CA PRO A 225 17.11 19.97 -8.89
C PRO A 225 15.69 20.44 -8.56
N GLN A 226 14.68 20.02 -9.33
CA GLN A 226 13.27 20.32 -9.06
C GLN A 226 12.70 19.59 -7.85
N ILE A 227 13.15 18.36 -7.55
CA ILE A 227 12.71 17.62 -6.35
C ILE A 227 13.32 18.26 -5.10
N SER A 228 14.61 18.62 -5.14
CA SER A 228 15.25 19.37 -4.04
C SER A 228 14.57 20.73 -3.79
N GLU A 229 14.14 21.41 -4.85
CA GLU A 229 13.42 22.68 -4.73
C GLU A 229 12.02 22.50 -4.17
N TYR A 230 11.32 21.43 -4.58
CA TYR A 230 10.02 21.05 -4.02
C TYR A 230 10.12 20.64 -2.54
N GLU A 231 11.10 19.84 -2.15
CA GLU A 231 11.39 19.48 -0.75
C GLU A 231 11.68 20.72 0.10
N LYS A 232 12.48 21.66 -0.43
CA LYS A 232 12.75 22.95 0.25
C LYS A 232 11.51 23.82 0.39
N ILE A 233 10.61 23.80 -0.60
CA ILE A 233 9.33 24.52 -0.53
C ILE A 233 8.43 23.87 0.53
N MET A 234 8.29 22.54 0.52
CA MET A 234 7.46 21.79 1.48
C MET A 234 7.94 21.99 2.92
N GLN A 235 9.25 21.97 3.17
CA GLN A 235 9.80 22.27 4.50
C GLN A 235 9.52 23.73 4.93
N ARG A 236 9.61 24.70 4.01
CA ARG A 236 9.29 26.11 4.31
C ARG A 236 7.82 26.34 4.64
N VAL A 237 6.92 25.51 4.10
CA VAL A 237 5.47 25.58 4.40
C VAL A 237 5.04 24.63 5.53
N GLY A 238 6.00 24.08 6.28
CA GLY A 238 5.75 23.28 7.48
C GLY A 238 5.38 21.82 7.23
N TRP A 239 5.58 21.31 6.02
CA TRP A 239 5.38 19.90 5.68
C TRP A 239 6.68 19.11 5.89
N VAL A 240 6.58 17.99 6.62
CA VAL A 240 7.71 17.11 6.97
C VAL A 240 7.60 15.82 6.17
N MET A 241 8.70 15.39 5.56
CA MET A 241 8.76 14.11 4.86
C MET A 241 8.86 12.97 5.86
N VAL A 242 7.95 12.01 5.77
CA VAL A 242 7.94 10.80 6.58
C VAL A 242 7.86 9.57 5.68
N PRO A 243 8.46 8.44 6.10
CA PRO A 243 8.26 7.16 5.42
C PRO A 243 6.77 6.82 5.27
N VAL A 244 6.41 6.16 4.16
CA VAL A 244 5.03 5.72 3.91
C VAL A 244 4.58 4.72 4.98
N GLU A 245 5.49 3.87 5.45
CA GLU A 245 5.30 2.95 6.57
C GLU A 245 6.20 3.36 7.75
N PRO A 246 5.69 3.46 9.00
CA PRO A 246 6.50 3.85 10.15
C PRO A 246 7.69 2.90 10.39
N THR A 247 8.85 3.45 10.73
CA THR A 247 10.02 2.62 11.09
C THR A 247 9.88 2.03 12.49
N ASP A 248 10.71 1.04 12.81
CA ASP A 248 10.76 0.44 14.15
C ASP A 248 11.03 1.49 15.24
N GLU A 249 11.87 2.49 14.95
CA GLU A 249 12.14 3.62 15.85
C GLU A 249 10.92 4.53 16.03
N MET A 250 10.17 4.80 14.96
CA MET A 250 8.92 5.58 15.04
C MET A 250 7.87 4.82 15.85
N ILE A 251 7.75 3.50 15.67
CA ILE A 251 6.83 2.65 16.44
C ILE A 251 7.27 2.59 17.90
N ALA A 252 8.56 2.44 18.18
CA ALA A 252 9.08 2.47 19.54
C ALA A 252 8.83 3.83 20.22
N ALA A 253 8.96 4.94 19.50
CA ALA A 253 8.67 6.27 20.01
C ALA A 253 7.18 6.45 20.34
N ALA A 254 6.29 5.96 19.48
CA ALA A 254 4.84 5.92 19.74
C ALA A 254 4.50 5.11 21.00
N MET A 255 5.15 3.97 21.19
CA MET A 255 4.88 3.09 22.34
C MET A 255 5.40 3.65 23.68
N ASN A 256 6.39 4.55 23.64
CA ASN A 256 7.04 5.10 24.83
C ASN A 256 6.62 6.54 25.14
N CYS A 257 5.76 7.17 24.34
CA CYS A 257 5.33 8.54 24.60
C CYS A 257 4.25 8.59 25.70
N GLU A 258 4.20 9.70 26.43
CA GLU A 258 3.11 9.97 27.39
C GLU A 258 1.84 10.37 26.64
N ASP A 259 1.11 9.36 26.18
CA ASP A 259 -0.14 9.50 25.42
C ASP A 259 -1.38 9.32 26.28
N VAL A 260 -1.30 8.74 27.48
CA VAL A 260 -2.47 8.51 28.33
C VAL A 260 -2.61 9.57 29.42
N LEU A 261 -3.71 10.34 29.38
CA LEU A 261 -4.12 11.21 30.49
C LEU A 261 -5.18 10.54 31.35
N PHE A 262 -5.00 10.60 32.66
CA PHE A 262 -5.99 10.15 33.63
C PHE A 262 -6.77 11.35 34.16
N ASN A 263 -8.08 11.32 33.96
CA ASN A 263 -8.99 12.35 34.44
C ASN A 263 -9.34 12.11 35.92
N SER A 264 -9.83 13.15 36.58
CA SER A 264 -10.26 13.10 37.99
C SER A 264 -11.47 12.19 38.24
N ASP A 265 -12.18 11.78 37.20
CA ASP A 265 -13.35 10.89 37.25
C ASP A 265 -13.01 9.41 36.99
N GLU A 266 -11.72 9.07 37.05
CA GLU A 266 -11.12 7.74 36.79
C GLU A 266 -11.22 7.27 35.34
N SER A 267 -11.64 8.14 34.41
CA SER A 267 -11.52 7.87 32.98
C SER A 267 -10.11 8.18 32.48
N PHE A 268 -9.72 7.58 31.35
CA PHE A 268 -8.48 7.94 30.66
C PHE A 268 -8.75 8.33 29.22
N CYS A 269 -7.91 9.20 28.68
CA CYS A 269 -7.93 9.61 27.29
C CYS A 269 -6.57 9.33 26.66
N VAL A 270 -6.59 8.74 25.45
CA VAL A 270 -5.40 8.56 24.63
C VAL A 270 -5.24 9.79 23.75
N GLN A 271 -4.11 10.47 23.90
CA GLN A 271 -3.71 11.65 23.16
C GLN A 271 -3.01 11.22 21.88
N PHE A 272 -3.81 10.86 20.87
CA PHE A 272 -3.30 10.47 19.54
C PHE A 272 -2.37 11.53 18.91
N GLY A 273 -2.55 12.82 19.27
CA GLY A 273 -1.64 13.90 18.87
C GLY A 273 -0.21 13.68 19.38
N ASN A 274 -0.03 13.32 20.65
CA ASN A 274 1.29 13.08 21.24
C ASN A 274 1.97 11.85 20.61
N ILE A 275 1.19 10.82 20.30
CA ILE A 275 1.68 9.63 19.59
C ILE A 275 2.22 10.05 18.21
N TYR A 276 1.44 10.82 17.47
CA TYR A 276 1.84 11.29 16.15
C TYR A 276 3.07 12.21 16.21
N GLU A 277 3.14 13.14 17.17
CA GLU A 277 4.31 13.99 17.38
C GLU A 277 5.58 13.19 17.72
N ALA A 278 5.46 12.18 18.58
CA ALA A 278 6.58 11.30 18.91
C ALA A 278 7.07 10.50 17.69
N MET A 279 6.15 10.01 16.86
CA MET A 279 6.48 9.35 15.59
C MET A 279 7.18 10.30 14.61
N LEU A 280 6.69 11.54 14.48
CA LEU A 280 7.31 12.55 13.61
C LEU A 280 8.72 12.92 14.09
N ALA A 281 8.94 13.03 15.40
CA ALA A 281 10.25 13.35 15.96
C ALA A 281 11.27 12.22 15.76
N ALA A 282 10.81 10.98 15.73
CA ALA A 282 11.63 9.80 15.47
C ALA A 282 11.76 9.47 13.97
N ALA A 283 11.10 10.22 13.08
CA ALA A 283 11.17 9.99 11.65
C ALA A 283 12.59 10.26 11.11
N PRO A 284 13.11 9.43 10.19
CA PRO A 284 14.44 9.62 9.61
C PRO A 284 14.57 10.98 8.95
N GLN A 285 15.55 11.78 9.38
CA GLN A 285 15.85 13.07 8.78
C GLN A 285 16.89 12.89 7.65
N PRO A 286 16.75 13.59 6.51
CA PRO A 286 17.75 13.52 5.45
C PRO A 286 19.10 14.06 5.95
N GLU A 287 20.18 13.29 5.74
CA GLU A 287 21.54 13.70 6.09
C GLU A 287 21.91 14.98 5.32
N ILE A 288 22.09 16.08 6.05
CA ILE A 288 22.60 17.33 5.50
C ILE A 288 24.09 17.12 5.22
N SER A 289 24.42 16.81 3.97
CA SER A 289 25.81 16.80 3.50
C SER A 289 26.30 18.25 3.45
N HIS A 290 27.19 18.61 4.38
CA HIS A 290 27.88 19.91 4.44
C HIS A 290 28.92 20.07 3.33
#